data_AF-A0A3C0PFF3-F1
#
_entry.id   AF-A0A3C0PFF3-F1
#
_cell.length_a   1.000
_cell.length_b   1.000
_cell.length_c   1.000
_cell.angle_alpha   90.00
_cell.angle_beta   90.00
_cell.angle_gamma   90.00
#
_symmetry.space_group_name_H-M   'P 1'
#
loop_
_entity.id
_entity.type
_entity.pdbx_description
1 polymer ?
#
loop_
_entity_poly.entity_id
_entity_poly.type
_entity_poly.pdbx_seq_one_letter_code
_entity_poly.pdbx_strand_id
1 'polypeptide(L)'
;FCIGVCFPLLVQAQRNTGGTTGDTVSKAYGINTLGCVFGSVVTGFLLIPFLGSQTSMLLLGLAAALSGLSGLFFVKKGIHTVIGAIITALCVIAAFLQPKDIIPKWINKCEGKGTYTVRLLDFIEGITTTASVHQYSDGSTVISTAGINVAGDALPLRQTQKMQGHFPIIMHGNTKSVLTVGFGTGELTKTLTYHNIPDITCVEISPEMV
;
A
#
# COMPACT_ATOMS: atom_id res chain seq x y z
N PHE A 1 -15.25 -2.69 14.31
CA PHE A 1 -16.55 -2.81 14.99
C PHE A 1 -16.84 -1.62 15.91
N CYS A 2 -15.93 -1.22 16.83
CA CYS A 2 -16.19 -0.13 17.78
C CYS A 2 -16.16 1.32 17.22
N ILE A 3 -15.60 1.56 16.03
CA ILE A 3 -15.57 2.91 15.40
C ILE A 3 -16.98 3.41 15.06
N GLY A 4 -17.91 2.49 14.74
CA GLY A 4 -19.30 2.86 14.44
C GLY A 4 -20.05 3.48 15.62
N VAL A 5 -19.55 3.32 16.85
CA VAL A 5 -20.12 3.90 18.08
C VAL A 5 -19.71 5.36 18.27
N CYS A 6 -18.61 5.79 17.65
CA CYS A 6 -18.11 7.17 17.75
C CYS A 6 -19.13 8.19 17.23
N PHE A 7 -19.84 7.86 16.15
CA PHE A 7 -20.82 8.77 15.54
C PHE A 7 -22.09 8.96 16.42
N PRO A 8 -22.77 7.91 16.92
CA PRO A 8 -23.83 8.06 17.91
C PRO A 8 -23.41 8.82 19.18
N LEU A 9 -22.20 8.57 19.69
CA LEU A 9 -21.67 9.28 20.86
C LEU A 9 -21.42 10.76 20.58
N LEU A 10 -20.91 11.11 19.39
CA LEU A 10 -20.74 12.50 18.94
C LEU A 10 -22.07 13.23 18.85
N VAL A 11 -23.08 12.61 18.24
CA VAL A 11 -24.43 13.18 18.13
C VAL A 11 -25.05 13.35 19.53
N GLN A 12 -24.86 12.40 20.43
CA GLN A 12 -25.33 12.50 21.81
C GLN A 12 -24.62 13.61 22.59
N ALA A 13 -23.30 13.77 22.43
CA ALA A 13 -22.53 14.82 23.09
C ALA A 13 -22.94 16.23 22.61
N GLN A 14 -23.26 16.38 21.32
CA GLN A 14 -23.66 17.67 20.75
C GLN A 14 -25.13 18.03 20.98
N ARG A 15 -26.01 17.09 21.36
CA ARG A 15 -27.41 17.40 21.73
C ARG A 15 -27.53 18.46 22.83
N ASN A 16 -26.53 18.58 23.70
CA ASN A 16 -26.53 19.55 24.80
C ASN A 16 -26.15 20.99 24.38
N THR A 17 -25.88 21.27 23.10
CA THR A 17 -25.44 22.60 22.61
C THR A 17 -26.54 23.46 21.96
N GLY A 18 -27.81 23.03 22.01
CA GLY A 18 -28.97 23.89 21.69
C GLY A 18 -29.36 24.01 20.21
N GLY A 19 -28.73 23.24 19.30
CA GLY A 19 -29.11 23.15 17.88
C GLY A 19 -30.24 22.15 17.59
N THR A 20 -30.85 22.22 16.40
CA THR A 20 -31.77 21.18 15.93
C THR A 20 -31.00 19.89 15.65
N THR A 21 -31.62 18.72 15.87
CA THR A 21 -30.98 17.42 15.61
C THR A 21 -30.41 17.32 14.19
N GLY A 22 -31.09 17.91 13.20
CA GLY A 22 -30.63 17.92 11.80
C GLY A 22 -29.37 18.75 11.56
N ASP A 23 -29.25 19.93 12.17
CA ASP A 23 -28.07 20.79 12.04
C ASP A 23 -26.82 20.14 12.68
N THR A 24 -26.98 19.56 13.86
CA THR A 24 -25.91 18.83 14.55
C THR A 24 -25.41 17.63 13.74
N VAL A 25 -26.33 16.81 13.24
CA VAL A 25 -25.99 15.60 12.46
C VAL A 25 -25.34 15.98 11.13
N SER A 26 -25.88 16.97 10.42
CA SER A 26 -25.33 17.40 9.12
C SER A 26 -23.94 18.03 9.25
N LYS A 27 -23.68 18.87 10.27
CA LYS A 27 -22.35 19.42 10.55
C LYS A 27 -21.34 18.34 10.91
N ALA A 28 -21.69 17.44 11.82
CA ALA A 28 -20.81 16.33 12.22
C ALA A 28 -20.47 15.42 11.04
N TYR A 29 -21.47 15.12 10.19
CA TYR A 29 -21.28 14.33 8.99
C TYR A 29 -20.40 15.05 7.96
N GLY A 30 -20.65 16.35 7.70
CA GLY A 30 -19.86 17.15 6.77
C GLY A 30 -18.38 17.24 7.17
N ILE A 31 -18.09 17.47 8.46
CA ILE A 31 -16.72 17.49 8.98
C ILE A 31 -16.07 16.12 8.83
N ASN A 32 -16.78 15.04 9.15
CA ASN A 32 -16.26 13.67 8.99
C ASN A 32 -15.93 13.38 7.52
N THR A 33 -16.82 13.73 6.58
CA THR A 33 -16.58 13.52 5.15
C THR A 33 -15.36 14.31 4.66
N LEU A 34 -15.26 15.60 5.00
CA LEU A 34 -14.10 16.41 4.64
C LEU A 34 -12.81 15.84 5.25
N GLY A 35 -12.86 15.41 6.51
CA GLY A 35 -11.75 14.77 7.20
C GLY A 35 -11.35 13.44 6.56
N CYS A 36 -12.30 12.61 6.14
CA CYS A 36 -12.04 11.36 5.44
C CYS A 36 -11.41 11.59 4.06
N VAL A 37 -11.89 12.56 3.30
CA VAL A 37 -11.33 12.91 1.98
C VAL A 37 -9.91 13.47 2.15
N PHE A 38 -9.71 14.42 3.05
CA PHE A 38 -8.39 14.98 3.32
C PHE A 38 -7.43 13.91 3.86
N GLY A 39 -7.90 13.09 4.80
CA GLY A 39 -7.14 12.01 5.40
C GLY A 39 -6.75 10.92 4.40
N SER A 40 -7.62 10.55 3.45
CA SER A 40 -7.28 9.56 2.42
C SER A 40 -6.24 10.09 1.43
N VAL A 41 -6.35 11.36 1.03
CA VAL A 41 -5.35 12.01 0.17
C VAL A 41 -4.00 12.11 0.86
N VAL A 42 -3.97 12.64 2.09
CA VAL A 42 -2.73 12.77 2.86
C VAL A 42 -2.11 11.41 3.15
N THR A 43 -2.92 10.41 3.51
CA THR A 43 -2.39 9.08 3.83
C THR A 43 -1.84 8.38 2.59
N GLY A 44 -2.63 8.34 1.51
CA GLY A 44 -2.28 7.61 0.29
C GLY A 44 -1.14 8.24 -0.52
N PHE A 45 -1.06 9.57 -0.56
CA PHE A 45 -0.10 10.27 -1.43
C PHE A 45 1.08 10.88 -0.68
N LEU A 46 1.03 11.00 0.65
CA LEU A 46 2.15 11.53 1.45
C LEU A 46 2.65 10.51 2.48
N LEU A 47 1.82 10.06 3.42
CA LEU A 47 2.32 9.23 4.52
C LEU A 47 2.84 7.89 4.01
N ILE A 48 2.08 7.16 3.19
CA ILE A 48 2.50 5.83 2.70
C ILE A 48 3.77 5.93 1.84
N PRO A 49 3.86 6.81 0.81
CA PRO A 49 5.05 6.88 -0.03
C PRO A 49 6.33 7.33 0.71
N PHE A 50 6.21 8.20 1.73
CA PHE A 50 7.37 8.72 2.46
C PHE A 50 7.75 7.92 3.72
N LEU A 51 6.78 7.31 4.40
CA LEU A 51 6.99 6.64 5.70
C LEU A 51 6.75 5.13 5.63
N GLY A 52 6.15 4.62 4.55
CA GLY A 52 5.63 3.26 4.43
C GLY A 52 4.30 3.09 5.16
N SER A 53 3.52 2.09 4.75
CA SER A 53 2.21 1.78 5.34
C SER A 53 2.31 1.42 6.82
N GLN A 54 3.33 0.67 7.22
CA GLN A 54 3.49 0.25 8.61
C GLN A 54 3.63 1.46 9.55
N THR A 55 4.57 2.37 9.26
CA THR A 55 4.79 3.59 10.06
C THR A 55 3.57 4.50 10.02
N SER A 56 2.92 4.62 8.86
CA SER A 56 1.71 5.43 8.69
C SER A 56 0.57 4.92 9.58
N MET A 57 0.35 3.61 9.62
CA MET A 57 -0.64 2.99 10.50
C MET A 57 -0.32 3.20 11.97
N LEU A 58 0.96 3.12 12.36
CA LEU A 58 1.39 3.39 13.73
C LEU A 58 1.08 4.83 14.14
N LEU A 59 1.47 5.81 13.32
CA LEU A 59 1.23 7.23 13.61
C LEU A 59 -0.25 7.59 13.67
N LEU A 60 -1.05 7.10 12.73
CA LEU A 60 -2.50 7.31 12.72
C LEU A 60 -3.18 6.63 13.91
N GLY A 61 -2.73 5.43 14.27
CA GLY A 61 -3.18 4.73 15.47
C GLY A 61 -2.85 5.49 16.75
N LEU A 62 -1.65 6.06 16.85
CA LEU A 62 -1.24 6.90 17.98
C LEU A 62 -2.10 8.17 18.08
N ALA A 63 -2.33 8.85 16.96
CA ALA A 63 -3.18 10.03 16.91
C ALA A 63 -4.62 9.72 17.37
N ALA A 64 -5.17 8.59 16.92
CA ALA A 64 -6.49 8.13 17.34
C ALA A 64 -6.54 7.79 18.83
N ALA A 65 -5.51 7.11 19.36
CA ALA A 65 -5.44 6.73 20.77
C ALA A 65 -5.31 7.95 21.69
N LEU A 66 -4.49 8.93 21.32
CA LEU A 66 -4.35 10.21 22.05
C LEU A 66 -5.65 11.02 22.02
N SER A 67 -6.33 11.06 20.88
CA SER A 67 -7.64 11.71 20.75
C SER A 67 -8.67 11.07 21.68
N GLY A 68 -8.72 9.73 21.73
CA GLY A 68 -9.59 8.99 22.64
C GLY A 68 -9.29 9.26 24.12
N LEU A 69 -8.00 9.26 24.50
CA LEU A 69 -7.57 9.56 25.86
C LEU A 69 -7.92 10.99 26.28
N SER A 70 -7.75 11.96 25.37
CA SER A 70 -8.16 13.35 25.63
C SER A 70 -9.66 13.46 25.88
N GLY A 71 -10.49 12.80 25.08
CA GLY A 71 -11.95 12.76 25.29
C GLY A 71 -12.33 12.15 26.63
N LEU A 72 -11.67 11.05 27.04
CA LEU A 72 -11.85 10.45 28.36
C LEU A 72 -11.52 11.44 29.48
N PHE A 73 -10.42 12.18 29.38
CA PHE A 73 -10.01 13.19 30.36
C PHE A 73 -11.06 14.28 30.56
N PHE A 74 -11.76 14.69 29.49
CA PHE A 74 -12.81 15.72 29.54
C PHE A 74 -14.16 15.19 30.04
N VAL A 75 -14.50 13.92 29.79
CA VAL A 75 -15.83 13.36 30.10
C VAL A 75 -15.87 12.64 31.45
N LYS A 76 -14.86 11.83 31.78
CA LYS A 76 -14.80 11.06 33.03
C LYS A 76 -13.45 11.26 33.72
N LYS A 77 -13.47 11.79 34.94
CA LYS A 77 -12.27 11.94 35.78
C LYS A 77 -12.15 10.77 36.76
N GLY A 78 -10.94 10.25 36.98
CA GLY A 78 -10.65 9.22 37.98
C GLY A 78 -10.10 7.92 37.38
N ILE A 79 -10.46 6.77 37.97
CA ILE A 79 -9.84 5.47 37.63
C ILE A 79 -9.98 5.08 36.15
N HIS A 80 -11.05 5.51 35.48
CA HIS A 80 -11.28 5.24 34.05
C HIS A 80 -10.27 5.96 33.15
N THR A 81 -9.83 7.17 33.52
CA THR A 81 -8.80 7.92 32.78
C THR A 81 -7.44 7.25 32.95
N VAL A 82 -7.15 6.76 34.16
CA VAL A 82 -5.90 6.02 34.46
C VAL A 82 -5.86 4.71 33.69
N ILE A 83 -6.95 3.92 33.72
CA ILE A 83 -7.09 2.69 32.94
C ILE A 83 -6.94 3.00 31.44
N GLY A 84 -7.62 4.04 30.94
CA GLY A 84 -7.49 4.48 29.55
C GLY A 84 -6.05 4.82 29.17
N ALA A 85 -5.35 5.59 30.01
CA ALA A 85 -3.95 5.96 29.79
C ALA A 85 -3.02 4.73 29.77
N ILE A 86 -3.22 3.77 30.68
CA ILE A 86 -2.46 2.52 30.72
C ILE A 86 -2.70 1.70 29.45
N ILE A 87 -3.96 1.54 29.03
CA ILE A 87 -4.29 0.80 27.80
C ILE A 87 -3.65 1.49 26.59
N THR A 88 -3.79 2.80 26.47
CA THR A 88 -3.14 3.58 25.39
C THR A 88 -1.63 3.37 25.40
N ALA A 89 -0.97 3.49 26.55
CA ALA A 89 0.48 3.29 26.68
C ALA A 89 0.91 1.87 26.30
N LEU A 90 0.18 0.84 26.74
CA LEU A 90 0.45 -0.55 26.36
C LEU A 90 0.28 -0.78 24.86
N CYS A 91 -0.77 -0.22 24.25
CA CYS A 91 -0.94 -0.28 22.80
C CYS A 91 0.20 0.42 22.06
N VAL A 92 0.62 1.60 22.52
CA VAL A 92 1.78 2.34 21.96
C VAL A 92 3.04 1.48 22.02
N ILE A 93 3.36 0.95 23.19
CA ILE A 93 4.55 0.11 23.41
C ILE A 93 4.50 -1.12 22.51
N ALA A 94 3.38 -1.85 22.50
CA ALA A 94 3.21 -3.04 21.67
C ALA A 94 3.38 -2.73 20.18
N ALA A 95 2.93 -1.54 19.75
CA ALA A 95 3.03 -1.09 18.36
C ALA A 95 4.48 -0.74 17.96
N PHE A 96 5.28 -0.17 18.87
CA PHE A 96 6.71 0.09 18.65
C PHE A 96 7.60 -1.16 18.76
N LEU A 97 7.15 -2.20 19.45
CA LEU A 97 7.86 -3.49 19.54
C LEU A 97 7.67 -4.38 18.31
N GLN A 98 6.79 -4.00 17.37
CA GLN A 98 6.55 -4.76 16.15
C GLN A 98 7.79 -4.74 15.23
N PRO A 99 8.20 -5.89 14.65
CA PRO A 99 9.20 -5.93 13.60
C PRO A 99 8.86 -4.96 12.45
N LYS A 100 9.85 -4.21 11.95
CA LYS A 100 9.63 -3.18 10.91
C LYS A 100 9.29 -3.75 9.53
N ASP A 101 9.42 -5.07 9.35
CA ASP A 101 9.27 -5.77 8.08
C ASP A 101 8.01 -6.65 8.04
N ILE A 102 7.03 -6.43 8.92
CA ILE A 102 5.78 -7.19 8.95
C ILE A 102 5.02 -7.04 7.64
N ILE A 103 4.84 -5.80 7.17
CA ILE A 103 4.07 -5.56 5.94
C ILE A 103 4.76 -6.19 4.72
N PRO A 104 6.06 -5.96 4.46
CA PRO A 104 6.79 -6.64 3.38
C PRO A 104 6.66 -8.18 3.46
N LYS A 105 6.82 -8.77 4.65
CA LYS A 105 6.70 -10.22 4.85
C LYS A 105 5.29 -10.73 4.64
N TRP A 106 4.27 -9.95 5.03
CA TRP A 106 2.88 -10.36 4.90
C TRP A 106 2.42 -10.34 3.44
N ILE A 107 2.77 -9.29 2.70
CA ILE A 107 2.47 -9.16 1.26
C ILE A 107 3.12 -10.32 0.50
N ASN A 108 4.39 -10.61 0.78
CA ASN A 108 5.15 -11.65 0.10
C ASN A 108 5.05 -13.02 0.79
N LYS A 109 4.07 -13.23 1.69
CA LYS A 109 3.98 -14.46 2.52
C LYS A 109 3.80 -15.73 1.69
N CYS A 110 3.24 -15.61 0.49
CA CYS A 110 3.05 -16.74 -0.41
C CYS A 110 4.26 -17.02 -1.30
N GLU A 111 5.21 -16.08 -1.37
CA GLU A 111 6.44 -16.24 -2.12
C GLU A 111 7.33 -17.30 -1.47
N GLY A 112 7.85 -18.24 -2.27
CA GLY A 112 8.69 -19.32 -1.76
C GLY A 112 7.96 -20.44 -1.02
N LYS A 113 6.63 -20.48 -1.03
CA LYS A 113 5.87 -21.67 -0.61
C LYS A 113 6.04 -22.77 -1.67
N GLY A 114 7.11 -23.55 -1.59
CA GLY A 114 7.39 -24.62 -2.54
C GLY A 114 8.83 -25.11 -2.48
N THR A 115 9.40 -25.39 -3.65
CA THR A 115 10.71 -26.04 -3.81
C THR A 115 11.91 -25.11 -3.55
N TYR A 116 11.72 -23.80 -3.68
CA TYR A 116 12.79 -22.80 -3.59
C TYR A 116 12.76 -22.07 -2.25
N THR A 117 13.93 -21.84 -1.66
CA THR A 117 14.06 -20.82 -0.62
C THR A 117 14.15 -19.46 -1.29
N VAL A 118 13.45 -18.47 -0.72
CA VAL A 118 13.35 -17.13 -1.31
C VAL A 118 13.84 -16.08 -0.32
N ARG A 119 14.69 -15.19 -0.82
CA ARG A 119 15.20 -14.02 -0.10
C ARG A 119 14.62 -12.75 -0.71
N LEU A 120 13.92 -11.96 0.10
CA LEU A 120 13.53 -10.59 -0.26
C LEU A 120 14.79 -9.72 -0.31
N LEU A 121 15.13 -9.21 -1.50
CA LEU A 121 16.26 -8.32 -1.73
C LEU A 121 15.89 -6.86 -1.51
N ASP A 122 14.72 -6.46 -2.02
CA ASP A 122 14.23 -5.09 -1.90
C ASP A 122 12.70 -5.04 -1.86
N PHE A 123 12.16 -3.99 -1.25
CA PHE A 123 10.73 -3.75 -1.12
C PHE A 123 10.44 -2.25 -1.10
N ILE A 124 9.63 -1.81 -2.05
CA ILE A 124 9.24 -0.41 -2.23
C ILE A 124 7.72 -0.32 -2.12
N GLU A 125 7.24 0.60 -1.29
CA GLU A 125 5.83 0.99 -1.23
C GLU A 125 5.62 2.22 -2.09
N GLY A 126 5.22 2.01 -3.34
CA GLY A 126 4.95 3.07 -4.29
C GLY A 126 3.53 3.62 -4.19
N ILE A 127 3.27 4.63 -5.01
CA ILE A 127 1.94 5.28 -5.11
C ILE A 127 0.96 4.36 -5.86
N THR A 128 1.46 3.57 -6.82
CA THR A 128 0.62 2.73 -7.68
C THR A 128 0.54 1.30 -7.14
N THR A 129 1.66 0.75 -6.67
CA THR A 129 1.75 -0.62 -6.18
C THR A 129 2.88 -0.79 -5.16
N THR A 130 2.95 -1.96 -4.55
CA THR A 130 4.17 -2.40 -3.86
C THR A 130 5.03 -3.19 -4.83
N ALA A 131 6.29 -2.81 -4.95
CA ALA A 131 7.29 -3.52 -5.74
C ALA A 131 8.18 -4.32 -4.81
N SER A 132 8.40 -5.60 -5.11
CA SER A 132 9.35 -6.44 -4.37
C SER A 132 10.29 -7.17 -5.31
N VAL A 133 11.54 -7.30 -4.89
CA VAL A 133 12.56 -8.05 -5.61
C VAL A 133 12.95 -9.25 -4.76
N HIS A 134 12.87 -10.44 -5.35
CA HIS A 134 13.17 -11.69 -4.69
C HIS A 134 14.28 -12.44 -5.41
N GLN A 135 15.19 -13.03 -4.65
CA GLN A 135 16.18 -13.97 -5.15
C GLN A 135 15.84 -15.38 -4.67
N TYR A 136 15.79 -16.30 -5.62
CA TYR A 136 15.52 -17.70 -5.41
C TYR A 136 16.82 -18.47 -5.17
N SER A 137 16.72 -19.65 -4.57
CA SER A 137 17.87 -20.49 -4.25
C SER A 137 18.65 -21.02 -5.46
N ASP A 138 18.07 -21.00 -6.65
CA ASP A 138 18.75 -21.32 -7.91
C ASP A 138 19.48 -20.11 -8.53
N GLY A 139 19.47 -18.97 -7.85
CA GLY A 139 20.10 -17.73 -8.28
C GLY A 139 19.20 -16.82 -9.12
N SER A 140 18.02 -17.30 -9.54
CA SER A 140 17.09 -16.47 -10.30
C SER A 140 16.54 -15.33 -9.43
N THR A 141 16.31 -14.18 -10.07
CA THR A 141 15.74 -12.96 -9.50
C THR A 141 14.41 -12.65 -10.17
N VAL A 142 13.39 -12.42 -9.37
CA VAL A 142 12.05 -12.04 -9.83
C VAL A 142 11.64 -10.72 -9.21
N ILE A 143 10.89 -9.94 -9.98
CA ILE A 143 10.20 -8.76 -9.51
C ILE A 143 8.71 -9.06 -9.42
N SER A 144 8.11 -8.57 -8.35
CA SER A 144 6.71 -8.80 -8.00
C SER A 144 6.02 -7.48 -7.75
N THR A 145 4.77 -7.39 -8.14
CA THR A 145 3.89 -6.26 -7.89
C THR A 145 2.72 -6.74 -7.04
N ALA A 146 2.43 -6.06 -5.92
CA ALA A 146 1.42 -6.49 -4.95
C ALA A 146 1.58 -7.95 -4.47
N GLY A 147 2.82 -8.45 -4.40
CA GLY A 147 3.15 -9.82 -4.02
C GLY A 147 2.91 -10.88 -5.11
N ILE A 148 2.69 -10.46 -6.37
CA ILE A 148 2.53 -11.35 -7.52
C ILE A 148 3.71 -11.20 -8.48
N ASN A 149 4.37 -12.31 -8.83
CA ASN A 149 5.50 -12.31 -9.75
C ASN A 149 5.06 -11.93 -11.15
N VAL A 150 5.71 -10.92 -11.73
CA VAL A 150 5.35 -10.39 -13.05
C VAL A 150 6.49 -10.44 -14.05
N ALA A 151 7.74 -10.34 -13.60
CA ALA A 151 8.91 -10.44 -14.46
C ALA A 151 10.13 -10.92 -13.67
N GLY A 152 11.20 -11.30 -14.38
CA GLY A 152 12.40 -11.84 -13.77
C GLY A 152 13.27 -12.58 -14.79
N ASP A 153 14.39 -13.10 -14.34
CA ASP A 153 15.28 -13.96 -15.13
C ASP A 153 14.90 -15.45 -15.05
N ALA A 154 14.00 -15.81 -14.13
CA ALA A 154 13.42 -17.14 -14.02
C ALA A 154 12.84 -17.58 -15.37
N LEU A 155 13.21 -18.79 -15.80
CA LEU A 155 12.91 -19.30 -17.13
C LEU A 155 11.44 -19.10 -17.59
N PRO A 156 10.41 -19.47 -16.82
CA PRO A 156 9.02 -19.31 -17.26
C PRO A 156 8.61 -17.84 -17.46
N LEU A 157 9.09 -16.93 -16.61
CA LEU A 157 8.79 -15.49 -16.73
C LEU A 157 9.46 -14.89 -17.96
N ARG A 158 10.72 -15.28 -18.20
CA ARG A 158 11.50 -14.79 -19.32
C ARG A 158 10.99 -15.34 -20.67
N GLN A 159 10.55 -16.60 -20.70
CA GLN A 159 9.95 -17.22 -21.88
C GLN A 159 8.68 -16.47 -22.31
N THR A 160 7.77 -16.19 -21.38
CA THR A 160 6.53 -15.47 -21.69
C THR A 160 6.81 -14.08 -22.27
N GLN A 161 7.71 -13.31 -21.65
CA GLN A 161 8.06 -11.97 -22.14
C GLN A 161 8.72 -11.99 -23.53
N LYS A 162 9.60 -12.96 -23.79
CA LYS A 162 10.19 -13.13 -25.12
C LYS A 162 9.14 -13.53 -26.16
N MET A 163 8.22 -14.41 -25.81
CA MET A 163 7.13 -14.79 -26.71
C MET A 163 6.23 -13.60 -27.03
N GLN A 164 5.90 -12.77 -26.04
CA GLN A 164 5.17 -11.52 -26.23
C GLN A 164 5.90 -10.54 -27.16
N GLY A 165 7.24 -10.53 -27.18
CA GLY A 165 8.02 -9.68 -28.07
C GLY A 165 8.22 -10.25 -29.48
N HIS A 166 8.51 -11.55 -29.60
CA HIS A 166 8.78 -12.16 -30.92
C HIS A 166 7.51 -12.50 -31.69
N PHE A 167 6.52 -13.11 -31.06
CA PHE A 167 5.38 -13.69 -31.75
C PHE A 167 4.54 -12.66 -32.51
N PRO A 168 4.14 -11.50 -31.92
CA PRO A 168 3.34 -10.52 -32.64
C PRO A 168 4.08 -9.92 -33.83
N ILE A 169 5.39 -9.69 -33.70
CA ILE A 169 6.21 -9.07 -34.74
C ILE A 169 6.40 -10.00 -35.93
N ILE A 170 6.65 -11.29 -35.69
CA ILE A 170 6.74 -12.31 -36.74
C ILE A 170 5.42 -12.44 -37.49
N MET A 171 4.29 -12.43 -36.77
CA MET A 171 2.96 -12.59 -37.38
C MET A 171 2.51 -11.35 -38.16
N HIS A 172 2.87 -10.15 -37.69
CA HIS A 172 2.51 -8.92 -38.37
C HIS A 172 3.37 -8.65 -39.61
N GLY A 173 4.69 -8.80 -39.48
CA GLY A 173 5.66 -8.39 -40.51
C GLY A 173 5.74 -6.87 -40.70
N ASN A 174 6.86 -6.38 -41.25
CA ASN A 174 7.08 -4.98 -41.62
C ASN A 174 6.63 -3.93 -40.56
N THR A 175 6.91 -4.18 -39.29
CA THR A 175 6.50 -3.32 -38.17
C THR A 175 7.28 -2.01 -38.15
N LYS A 176 6.56 -0.87 -38.21
CA LYS A 176 7.17 0.47 -38.19
C LYS A 176 7.27 1.08 -36.79
N SER A 177 6.32 0.75 -35.91
CA SER A 177 6.23 1.30 -34.56
C SER A 177 5.58 0.29 -33.62
N VAL A 178 6.03 0.21 -32.37
CA VAL A 178 5.43 -0.61 -31.31
C VAL A 178 5.30 0.18 -30.03
N LEU A 179 4.15 0.05 -29.35
CA LEU A 179 3.94 0.51 -27.99
C LEU A 179 3.91 -0.71 -27.05
N THR A 180 4.77 -0.72 -26.04
CA THR A 180 4.70 -1.65 -24.91
C THR A 180 4.18 -0.93 -23.67
N VAL A 181 3.29 -1.60 -22.94
CA VAL A 181 2.71 -1.11 -21.68
C VAL A 181 3.16 -2.04 -20.56
N GLY A 182 3.82 -1.47 -19.56
CA GLY A 182 4.53 -2.20 -18.51
C GLY A 182 5.99 -2.43 -18.89
N PHE A 183 6.92 -1.85 -18.12
CA PHE A 183 8.35 -2.04 -18.35
C PHE A 183 8.84 -3.37 -17.77
N GLY A 184 8.41 -3.68 -16.54
CA GLY A 184 8.86 -4.88 -15.83
C GLY A 184 10.39 -4.90 -15.70
N THR A 185 11.03 -6.00 -16.13
CA THR A 185 12.51 -6.09 -16.18
C THR A 185 13.09 -5.63 -17.53
N GLY A 186 12.26 -5.11 -18.44
CA GLY A 186 12.65 -4.68 -19.77
C GLY A 186 12.89 -5.81 -20.78
N GLU A 187 12.65 -7.08 -20.44
CA GLU A 187 12.91 -8.21 -21.36
C GLU A 187 12.03 -8.13 -22.62
N LEU A 188 10.76 -7.75 -22.48
CA LEU A 188 9.87 -7.53 -23.63
C LEU A 188 10.40 -6.43 -24.55
N THR A 189 10.67 -5.24 -24.00
CA THR A 189 11.18 -4.09 -24.77
C THR A 189 12.53 -4.42 -25.41
N LYS A 190 13.42 -5.11 -24.69
CA LYS A 190 14.68 -5.62 -25.23
C LYS A 190 14.45 -6.57 -26.41
N THR A 191 13.48 -7.47 -26.29
CA THR A 191 13.16 -8.44 -27.34
C THR A 191 12.76 -7.77 -28.66
N LEU A 192 12.04 -6.64 -28.58
CA LEU A 192 11.63 -5.88 -29.76
C LEU A 192 12.82 -5.28 -30.54
N THR A 193 13.92 -4.98 -29.87
CA THR A 193 15.13 -4.42 -30.51
C THR A 193 15.79 -5.39 -31.49
N TYR A 194 15.48 -6.69 -31.43
CA TYR A 194 15.97 -7.69 -32.38
C TYR A 194 15.27 -7.66 -33.75
N HIS A 195 14.18 -6.90 -33.91
CA HIS A 195 13.35 -6.91 -35.13
C HIS A 195 13.51 -5.69 -36.04
N ASN A 196 14.58 -4.90 -35.89
CA ASN A 196 14.84 -3.68 -36.68
C ASN A 196 13.64 -2.72 -36.76
N ILE A 197 12.90 -2.58 -35.66
CA ILE A 197 11.72 -1.71 -35.57
C ILE A 197 12.21 -0.26 -35.39
N PRO A 198 11.81 0.69 -36.27
CA PRO A 198 12.28 2.07 -36.19
C PRO A 198 11.87 2.83 -34.92
N ASP A 199 10.67 2.55 -34.38
CA ASP A 199 10.12 3.25 -33.22
C ASP A 199 9.57 2.26 -32.18
N ILE A 200 10.11 2.30 -30.96
CA ILE A 200 9.68 1.49 -29.84
C ILE A 200 9.42 2.41 -28.66
N THR A 201 8.14 2.57 -28.31
CA THR A 201 7.72 3.32 -27.13
C THR A 201 7.38 2.35 -26.00
N CYS A 202 7.97 2.54 -24.82
CA CYS A 202 7.63 1.80 -23.62
C CYS A 202 7.04 2.75 -22.57
N VAL A 203 5.90 2.39 -22.00
CA VAL A 203 5.22 3.18 -20.96
C VAL A 203 5.08 2.33 -19.71
N GLU A 204 5.55 2.88 -18.59
CA GLU A 204 5.34 2.32 -17.25
C GLU A 204 4.65 3.37 -16.39
N ILE A 205 3.59 2.97 -15.69
CA ILE A 205 2.79 3.86 -14.83
C ILE A 205 3.34 3.91 -13.41
N SER A 206 4.03 2.85 -12.99
CA SER A 206 4.55 2.67 -11.64
C SER A 206 6.04 3.03 -11.61
N PRO A 207 6.42 4.23 -11.12
CA PRO A 207 7.83 4.61 -11.06
C PRO A 207 8.68 3.66 -10.21
N GLU A 208 8.07 2.99 -9.23
CA GLU A 208 8.69 1.95 -8.40
C GLU A 208 9.05 0.66 -9.15
N MET A 209 8.65 0.51 -10.42
CA MET A 209 8.92 -0.67 -11.26
C MET A 209 10.03 -0.45 -12.29
N VAL A 210 10.72 0.70 -12.29
CA VAL A 210 11.76 1.08 -13.26
C VAL A 210 13.10 1.34 -12.59
#